data_AF-A0A2K8SH30-F1
#
_entry.id   AF-A0A2K8SH30-F1
#
_cell.length_a   1.000
_cell.length_b   1.000
_cell.length_c   1.000
_cell.angle_alpha   90.00
_cell.angle_beta   90.00
_cell.angle_gamma   90.00
#
_symmetry.space_group_name_H-M   'P 1'
#
loop_
_entity.id
_entity.type
_entity.pdbx_description
1 polymer ?
#
loop_
_entity_poly.entity_id
_entity_poly.type
_entity_poly.pdbx_seq_one_letter_code
_entity_poly.pdbx_strand_id
1 'polypeptide(L)'
;MLDSMPVSYSGDLRRRVIKAWEAKEGSQRQLAERFKVSLSFVRNLLRHYRQDGQIEAKRRGGYQKPTIQTEHLSWLQSLVEEKNDLLLRELCARYQEKTGIRVSIPTMHRAIEKLSLRCKKKVFMPASKIRPECKS
;
A
#
# COMPACT_ATOMS: atom_id res chain seq x y z
N MET A 1 -19.07 -10.78 -25.79
CA MET A 1 -17.97 -11.33 -24.97
C MET A 1 -17.69 -10.34 -23.85
N LEU A 2 -18.14 -10.61 -22.63
CA LEU A 2 -17.87 -9.75 -21.47
C LEU A 2 -16.55 -10.20 -20.84
N ASP A 3 -15.52 -9.36 -20.97
CA ASP A 3 -14.25 -9.50 -20.27
C ASP A 3 -14.50 -9.24 -18.78
N SER A 4 -14.71 -10.33 -18.04
CA SER A 4 -14.98 -10.32 -16.61
C SER A 4 -13.67 -10.12 -15.86
N MET A 5 -13.46 -8.92 -15.29
CA MET A 5 -12.42 -8.71 -14.29
C MET A 5 -12.45 -9.85 -13.26
N PRO A 6 -11.31 -10.31 -12.71
CA PRO A 6 -11.30 -11.37 -11.70
C PRO A 6 -11.84 -10.83 -10.37
N VAL A 7 -13.17 -10.70 -10.29
CA VAL A 7 -13.91 -10.33 -9.10
C VAL A 7 -13.76 -11.47 -8.11
N SER A 8 -13.16 -11.16 -6.97
CA SER A 8 -13.13 -12.09 -5.85
C SER A 8 -14.57 -12.43 -5.48
N TYR A 9 -14.92 -13.73 -5.47
CA TYR A 9 -16.23 -14.18 -4.97
C TYR A 9 -16.58 -13.44 -3.67
N SER A 10 -17.76 -12.83 -3.64
CA SER A 10 -18.27 -12.00 -2.53
C SER A 10 -18.03 -12.70 -1.18
N GLY A 11 -17.64 -11.94 -0.15
CA GLY A 11 -17.39 -12.48 1.19
C GLY A 11 -18.60 -13.25 1.74
N ASP A 12 -19.81 -12.89 1.33
CA ASP A 12 -21.03 -13.60 1.70
C ASP A 12 -21.05 -15.06 1.19
N LEU A 13 -20.66 -15.27 -0.07
CA LEU A 13 -20.60 -16.60 -0.67
C LEU A 13 -19.62 -17.49 0.07
N ARG A 14 -18.46 -16.93 0.46
CA ARG A 14 -17.44 -17.64 1.24
C ARG A 14 -17.98 -18.06 2.61
N ARG A 15 -18.63 -17.13 3.32
CA ARG A 15 -19.26 -17.39 4.63
C ARG A 15 -20.29 -18.51 4.54
N ARG A 16 -21.15 -18.49 3.52
CA ARG A 16 -22.19 -19.52 3.35
C ARG A 16 -21.62 -20.90 3.04
N VAL A 17 -20.59 -20.98 2.19
CA VAL A 17 -19.90 -22.25 1.91
C VAL A 17 -19.24 -22.82 3.15
N ILE A 18 -18.59 -21.99 3.97
CA ILE A 18 -17.94 -22.43 5.21
C ILE A 18 -18.98 -22.91 6.22
N LYS A 19 -20.07 -22.15 6.45
CA LYS A 19 -21.15 -22.58 7.36
C LYS A 19 -21.73 -23.93 6.96
N ALA A 20 -22.01 -24.14 5.67
CA ALA A 20 -22.53 -25.40 5.18
C ALA A 20 -21.53 -26.57 5.34
N TRP A 21 -20.24 -26.28 5.24
CA TRP A 21 -19.19 -27.26 5.50
C TRP A 21 -19.08 -27.61 7.00
N GLU A 22 -19.15 -26.61 7.88
CA GLU A 22 -19.14 -26.81 9.34
C GLU A 22 -20.37 -27.59 9.83
N ALA A 23 -21.53 -27.31 9.24
CA ALA A 23 -22.77 -28.04 9.48
C ALA A 23 -22.78 -29.47 8.86
N LYS A 24 -21.69 -29.87 8.20
CA LYS A 24 -21.52 -31.19 7.54
C LYS A 24 -22.65 -31.51 6.55
N GLU A 25 -23.19 -30.49 5.87
CA GLU A 25 -24.32 -30.62 4.93
C GLU A 25 -23.97 -31.40 3.65
N GLY A 26 -22.71 -31.79 3.47
CA GLY A 26 -22.29 -32.67 2.38
C GLY A 26 -20.79 -32.65 2.11
N SER A 27 -20.40 -33.41 1.10
CA SER A 27 -19.04 -33.42 0.55
C SER A 27 -18.71 -32.10 -0.17
N GLN A 28 -17.42 -31.83 -0.37
CA GLN A 28 -16.96 -30.61 -1.06
C GLN A 28 -17.53 -30.48 -2.49
N ARG A 29 -17.79 -31.61 -3.16
CA ARG A 29 -18.45 -31.63 -4.49
C ARG A 29 -19.91 -31.20 -4.40
N GLN A 30 -20.66 -31.73 -3.45
CA GLN A 30 -22.06 -31.35 -3.22
C GLN A 30 -22.19 -29.87 -2.83
N LEU A 31 -21.25 -29.34 -2.03
CA LEU A 31 -21.20 -27.92 -1.73
C LEU A 31 -20.91 -27.08 -2.98
N ALA A 32 -19.98 -27.52 -3.84
CA ALA A 32 -19.66 -26.82 -5.08
C ALA A 32 -20.89 -26.72 -6.00
N GLU A 33 -21.62 -27.82 -6.17
CA GLU A 33 -22.86 -27.88 -6.96
C GLU A 33 -23.96 -26.98 -6.37
N ARG A 34 -24.21 -27.09 -5.06
CA ARG A 34 -25.25 -26.29 -4.37
C ARG A 34 -25.02 -24.79 -4.49
N PHE A 35 -23.77 -24.35 -4.35
CA PHE A 35 -23.41 -22.94 -4.44
C PHE A 35 -23.06 -22.49 -5.86
N LYS A 36 -23.18 -23.37 -6.87
CA LYS A 36 -22.83 -23.11 -8.28
C LYS A 36 -21.42 -22.53 -8.46
N VAL A 37 -20.47 -23.06 -7.69
CA VAL A 37 -19.06 -22.66 -7.73
C VAL A 37 -18.18 -23.83 -8.16
N SER A 38 -16.96 -23.52 -8.59
CA SER A 38 -15.98 -24.57 -8.90
C SER A 38 -15.54 -25.35 -7.65
N LEU A 39 -15.25 -26.64 -7.83
CA LEU A 39 -14.68 -27.48 -6.77
C LEU A 39 -13.34 -26.93 -6.27
N SER A 40 -12.53 -26.37 -7.17
CA SER A 40 -11.25 -25.74 -6.83
C SER A 40 -11.43 -24.53 -5.92
N PHE A 41 -12.47 -23.72 -6.13
CA PHE A 41 -12.82 -22.63 -5.22
C PHE A 41 -13.14 -23.14 -3.81
N VAL A 42 -14.00 -24.15 -3.69
CA VAL A 42 -14.36 -24.74 -2.38
C VAL A 42 -13.13 -25.33 -1.68
N ARG A 43 -12.31 -26.11 -2.41
CA ARG A 43 -11.07 -26.68 -1.86
C ARG A 43 -10.11 -25.61 -1.35
N ASN A 44 -9.88 -24.57 -2.14
CA ASN A 44 -8.99 -23.47 -1.77
C ASN A 44 -9.54 -22.69 -0.57
N LEU A 45 -10.85 -22.41 -0.56
CA LEU A 45 -11.51 -21.71 0.54
C LEU A 45 -11.38 -22.49 1.86
N LEU A 46 -11.69 -23.78 1.85
CA LEU A 46 -11.58 -24.63 3.04
C LEU A 46 -10.13 -24.82 3.51
N ARG A 47 -9.18 -24.91 2.57
CA ARG A 47 -7.75 -24.94 2.92
C ARG A 47 -7.32 -23.68 3.65
N HIS A 48 -7.70 -22.50 3.14
CA HIS A 48 -7.43 -21.23 3.78
C HIS A 48 -8.11 -21.11 5.14
N TYR A 49 -9.37 -21.54 5.23
CA TYR A 49 -10.13 -21.52 6.48
C TYR A 49 -9.47 -22.38 7.58
N ARG A 50 -8.97 -23.57 7.24
CA ARG A 50 -8.27 -24.43 8.19
C ARG A 50 -6.92 -23.87 8.67
N GLN A 51 -6.22 -23.13 7.81
CA GLN A 51 -4.89 -22.60 8.13
C GLN A 51 -4.97 -21.31 8.95
N ASP A 52 -5.84 -20.39 8.56
CA ASP A 52 -5.86 -19.02 9.10
C ASP A 52 -7.08 -18.76 10.02
N GLY A 53 -8.08 -19.63 10.03
CA GLY A 53 -9.37 -19.41 10.73
C GLY A 53 -10.19 -18.23 10.17
N GLN A 54 -9.70 -17.60 9.10
CA GLN A 54 -10.23 -16.36 8.54
C GLN A 54 -11.12 -16.66 7.34
N ILE A 55 -12.33 -16.11 7.36
CA ILE A 55 -13.33 -16.28 6.30
C ILE A 55 -13.15 -15.25 5.18
N GLU A 56 -12.59 -14.09 5.52
CA GLU A 56 -12.39 -12.99 4.59
C GLU A 56 -11.24 -13.26 3.61
N ALA A 57 -11.35 -12.68 2.41
CA ALA A 57 -10.23 -12.73 1.47
C ALA A 57 -9.00 -12.06 2.10
N LYS A 58 -7.82 -12.69 1.98
CA LYS A 58 -6.55 -11.99 2.23
C LYS A 58 -6.58 -10.70 1.42
N ARG A 59 -6.35 -9.57 2.08
CA ARG A 59 -6.30 -8.25 1.42
C ARG A 59 -5.33 -8.37 0.25
N ARG A 60 -5.85 -8.24 -0.97
CA ARG A 60 -5.01 -8.22 -2.18
C ARG A 60 -4.29 -6.88 -2.19
N GLY A 61 -3.00 -6.93 -1.94
CA GLY A 61 -2.16 -5.73 -1.85
C GLY A 61 -2.13 -5.11 -0.46
N GLY A 62 -0.97 -4.55 -0.16
CA GLY A 62 -0.68 -3.78 1.04
C GLY A 62 0.54 -2.92 0.75
N TYR A 63 0.61 -1.76 1.41
CA TYR A 63 1.78 -0.90 1.37
C TYR A 63 2.96 -1.67 1.97
N GLN A 64 3.87 -2.13 1.11
CA GLN A 64 5.18 -2.61 1.55
C GLN A 64 5.86 -1.46 2.28
N LYS A 65 6.33 -1.70 3.52
CA LYS A 65 7.05 -0.69 4.28
C LYS A 65 8.25 -0.24 3.41
N PRO A 66 8.45 1.08 3.21
CA PRO A 66 9.55 1.56 2.39
C PRO A 66 10.86 1.13 3.03
N THR A 67 11.81 0.67 2.20
CA THR A 67 13.16 0.27 2.64
C THR A 67 13.89 1.38 3.39
N ILE A 68 13.58 2.63 3.09
CA ILE A 68 14.03 3.80 3.83
C ILE A 68 12.97 4.14 4.87
N GLN A 69 13.27 3.85 6.13
CA GLN A 69 12.40 4.12 7.27
C GLN A 69 12.25 5.62 7.51
N THR A 70 11.12 6.03 8.07
CA THR A 70 10.77 7.43 8.31
C THR A 70 11.75 8.18 9.20
N GLU A 71 12.42 7.48 10.11
CA GLU A 71 13.47 8.02 10.98
C GLU A 71 14.73 8.46 10.23
N HIS A 72 15.04 7.84 9.10
CA HIS A 72 16.21 8.20 8.28
C HIS A 72 15.87 9.26 7.23
N LEU A 73 14.58 9.50 6.99
CA LEU A 73 14.11 10.52 6.06
C LEU A 73 14.40 11.94 6.56
N SER A 74 14.23 12.21 7.86
CA SER A 74 14.57 13.52 8.43
C SER A 74 16.07 13.83 8.36
N TRP A 75 16.92 12.84 8.64
CA TRP A 75 18.37 12.96 8.48
C TRP A 75 18.78 13.18 7.02
N LEU A 76 18.18 12.43 6.08
CA LEU A 76 18.39 12.65 4.63
C LEU A 76 17.96 14.06 4.22
N GLN A 77 16.85 14.57 4.76
CA GLN A 77 16.39 15.93 4.49
C GLN A 77 17.40 16.97 4.96
N SER A 78 17.90 16.89 6.19
CA SER A 78 18.92 17.83 6.68
C SER A 78 20.19 17.79 5.83
N LEU A 79 20.62 16.61 5.37
CA LEU A 79 21.77 16.50 4.49
C LEU A 79 21.57 17.12 3.10
N VAL A 80 20.36 17.02 2.54
CA VAL A 80 20.02 17.62 1.24
C VAL A 80 19.86 19.14 1.36
N GLU A 81 19.31 19.64 2.47
CA GLU A 81 19.16 21.07 2.73
C GLU A 81 20.52 21.75 3.05
N GLU A 82 21.42 21.07 3.75
CA GLU A 82 22.75 21.58 4.10
C GLU A 82 23.75 21.47 2.93
N LYS A 83 23.64 20.44 2.09
CA LYS A 83 24.53 20.19 0.96
C LYS A 83 23.75 19.84 -0.31
N ASN A 84 23.38 20.89 -1.06
CA ASN A 84 22.65 20.79 -2.33
C ASN A 84 23.42 20.04 -3.44
N ASP A 85 24.72 19.80 -3.28
CA ASP A 85 25.60 19.25 -4.34
C ASP A 85 25.95 17.76 -4.17
N LEU A 86 25.33 17.04 -3.22
CA LEU A 86 25.61 15.62 -3.03
C LEU A 86 24.92 14.77 -4.09
N LEU A 87 25.71 14.02 -4.85
CA LEU A 87 25.21 13.13 -5.89
C LEU A 87 24.47 11.95 -5.25
N LEU A 88 23.37 11.50 -5.87
CA LEU A 88 22.51 10.42 -5.33
C LEU A 88 23.28 9.15 -4.94
N ARG A 89 24.39 8.85 -5.65
CA ARG A 89 25.28 7.71 -5.36
C ARG A 89 25.98 7.85 -3.99
N GLU A 90 26.36 9.06 -3.61
CA GLU A 90 27.05 9.36 -2.35
C GLU A 90 26.06 9.29 -1.19
N LEU A 91 24.81 9.71 -1.42
CA LEU A 91 23.72 9.50 -0.47
C LEU A 91 23.44 8.01 -0.25
N CYS A 92 23.48 7.19 -1.29
CA CYS A 92 23.33 5.74 -1.15
C CYS A 92 24.47 5.12 -0.33
N ALA A 93 25.73 5.53 -0.58
CA ALA A 93 26.90 5.06 0.16
C ALA A 93 26.82 5.44 1.64
N ARG A 94 26.54 6.71 1.95
CA ARG A 94 26.38 7.19 3.34
C ARG A 94 25.20 6.53 4.05
N TYR A 95 24.11 6.27 3.34
CA TYR A 95 22.97 5.54 3.88
C TYR A 95 23.36 4.11 4.25
N GLN A 96 24.13 3.43 3.39
CA GLN A 96 24.65 2.11 3.67
C GLN A 96 25.62 2.10 4.85
N GLU A 97 26.54 3.06 4.95
CA GLU A 97 27.45 3.18 6.10
C GLU A 97 26.71 3.35 7.43
N LYS A 98 25.64 4.16 7.44
CA LYS A 98 24.88 4.47 8.65
C LYS A 98 23.90 3.37 9.08
N THR A 99 23.25 2.72 8.12
CA THR A 99 22.14 1.78 8.39
C THR A 99 22.51 0.31 8.12
N GLY A 100 23.64 0.06 7.46
CA GLY A 100 24.01 -1.26 6.94
C GLY A 100 23.17 -1.71 5.73
N ILE A 101 22.17 -0.92 5.30
CA ILE A 101 21.23 -1.30 4.25
C ILE A 101 21.66 -0.68 2.92
N ARG A 102 21.95 -1.54 1.94
CA ARG A 102 22.20 -1.09 0.57
C ARG A 102 20.89 -0.72 -0.12
N VAL A 103 20.80 0.54 -0.57
CA VAL A 103 19.66 1.05 -1.34
C VAL A 103 20.09 1.41 -2.75
N SER A 104 19.18 1.21 -3.71
CA SER A 104 19.43 1.59 -5.10
C SER A 104 19.26 3.10 -5.30
N ILE A 105 19.92 3.66 -6.30
CA ILE A 105 19.75 5.07 -6.71
C ILE A 105 18.26 5.44 -6.93
N PRO A 106 17.44 4.67 -7.66
CA PRO A 106 16.02 4.99 -7.81
C PRO A 106 15.22 4.88 -6.50
N THR A 107 15.61 4.00 -5.57
CA THR A 107 15.02 3.96 -4.22
C THR A 107 15.32 5.24 -3.45
N MET A 108 16.56 5.73 -3.51
CA MET A 108 17.00 6.96 -2.88
C MET A 108 16.30 8.19 -3.50
N HIS A 109 16.22 8.25 -4.83
CA HIS A 109 15.51 9.32 -5.54
C HIS A 109 14.04 9.41 -5.12
N ARG A 110 13.31 8.29 -5.12
CA ARG A 110 11.89 8.25 -4.69
C ARG A 110 11.72 8.66 -3.23
N ALA A 111 12.69 8.36 -2.36
CA ALA A 111 12.65 8.76 -0.95
C ALA A 111 12.83 10.28 -0.79
N ILE A 112 13.76 10.89 -1.53
CA ILE A 112 13.99 12.34 -1.55
C ILE A 112 12.79 13.06 -2.18
N GLU A 113 12.27 12.58 -3.31
CA GLU A 113 11.07 13.14 -3.94
C GLU A 113 9.87 13.13 -2.99
N LYS A 114 9.67 12.04 -2.25
CA LYS A 114 8.63 11.94 -1.23
C LYS A 114 8.82 12.95 -0.08
N LEU A 115 10.05 13.30 0.27
CA LEU A 115 10.35 14.36 1.24
C LEU A 115 10.03 15.74 0.66
N SER A 116 10.41 16.01 -0.58
CA SER A 116 10.09 17.27 -1.28
C SER A 116 8.58 17.50 -1.42
N LEU A 117 7.81 16.44 -1.67
CA LEU A 117 6.34 16.49 -1.71
C LEU A 117 5.72 16.76 -0.33
N ARG A 118 6.32 16.27 0.76
CA ARG A 118 5.84 16.55 2.13
C ARG A 118 6.19 17.96 2.60
N CYS A 119 7.27 18.57 2.09
CA CYS A 119 7.73 19.88 2.54
C CYS A 119 7.05 21.07 1.85
N LYS A 120 6.14 20.85 0.89
CA LYS A 120 5.53 21.94 0.11
C LYS A 120 4.05 22.15 0.41
N LYS A 121 3.79 23.03 1.39
CA LYS A 121 2.68 23.99 1.31
C LYS A 121 3.17 25.38 1.70
N LYS A 122 3.95 26.00 0.82
CA LYS A 122 4.23 27.44 0.90
C LYS A 122 3.04 28.17 0.29
N VAL A 123 2.06 28.52 1.11
CA VAL A 123 1.04 29.50 0.71
C VAL A 123 1.75 30.85 0.68
N PHE A 124 2.16 31.28 -0.51
CA PHE A 124 2.52 32.69 -0.73
C PHE A 124 1.20 33.48 -0.69
N MET A 125 0.87 34.07 0.45
CA MET A 125 -0.10 35.18 0.47
C MET A 125 0.69 36.48 0.29
N PRO A 126 0.52 37.22 -0.82
CA PRO A 126 0.88 38.63 -0.80
C PRO A 126 -0.08 39.35 0.15
N ALA A 127 0.46 40.10 1.12
CA ALA A 127 -0.33 41.02 1.92
C ALA A 127 -0.95 42.07 0.97
N SER A 128 -2.26 42.03 0.78
CA SER A 128 -2.97 43.01 -0.02
C SER A 128 -2.83 44.38 0.65
N LYS A 129 -2.13 45.29 -0.02
CA LYS A 129 -2.04 46.70 0.37
C LYS A 129 -3.32 47.38 -0.08
N ILE A 130 -4.36 47.36 0.75
CA ILE A 130 -5.54 48.21 0.53
C ILE A 130 -5.10 49.64 0.85
N ARG A 131 -4.80 50.43 -0.18
CA ARG A 131 -4.84 51.89 -0.10
C ARG A 131 -6.25 52.33 -0.49
N PRO A 132 -7.03 52.97 0.38
CA PRO A 132 -8.18 53.73 -0.08
C PRO A 132 -7.70 55.12 -0.50
N GLU A 133 -7.69 55.39 -1.80
CA GLU A 133 -7.61 56.76 -2.32
C GLU A 133 -8.96 57.15 -2.95
N CYS A 134 -9.61 58.09 -2.24
CA CYS A 134 -10.50 59.20 -2.63
C CYS A 134 -11.51 59.10 -3.79
N LYS A 135 -12.77 59.49 -3.47
CA LYS A 135 -13.76 60.32 -4.22
C LYS A 135 -14.97 60.50 -3.27
N SER A 136 -15.58 61.67 -3.03
CA SER A 136 -15.71 62.94 -3.74
C SER A 136 -15.74 64.12 -2.77
#